data_AF-A0A1G1DET7-F1
#
_entry.id   AF-A0A1G1DET7-F1
#
_cell.length_a   1.000
_cell.length_b   1.000
_cell.length_c   1.000
_cell.angle_alpha   90.00
_cell.angle_beta   90.00
_cell.angle_gamma   90.00
#
_symmetry.space_group_name_H-M   'P 1'
#
loop_
_entity.id
_entity.type
_entity.pdbx_description
1 polymer ?
#
loop_
_entity_poly.entity_id
_entity_poly.type
_entity_poly.pdbx_seq_one_letter_code
_entity_poly.pdbx_strand_id
1 'polypeptide(L)' 'MFLIDDILLSPLKGVIWIGEKLNEIVEKEVSDEGRIKEKLMELQLDFELDQISEEEYNRQEKELLSRLDAIRKEKEV' A
#
# COMPACT_ATOMS: atom_id res chain seq x y z
N MET A 1 -2.33 -29.96 -4.72
CA MET A 1 -3.48 -29.07 -4.48
C MET A 1 -2.94 -27.86 -3.77
N PHE A 2 -2.89 -26.68 -4.42
CA PHE A 2 -2.80 -25.33 -3.82
C PHE A 2 -2.63 -24.34 -4.98
N LEU A 3 -3.72 -24.11 -5.72
CA LEU A 3 -3.83 -23.07 -6.76
C LEU A 3 -4.59 -21.85 -6.23
N ILE A 4 -4.58 -21.65 -4.91
CA ILE A 4 -5.38 -20.61 -4.22
C ILE A 4 -4.49 -19.54 -3.59
N ASP A 5 -3.22 -19.85 -3.26
CA ASP A 5 -2.32 -18.89 -2.61
C ASP A 5 -1.92 -17.72 -3.52
N ASP A 6 -1.73 -17.97 -4.81
CA ASP A 6 -1.33 -16.92 -5.77
C ASP A 6 -2.45 -15.93 -6.12
N ILE A 7 -3.72 -16.28 -5.86
CA ILE A 7 -4.87 -15.41 -6.15
C ILE A 7 -5.12 -14.42 -5.01
N LEU A 8 -4.84 -14.81 -3.75
CA LEU A 8 -4.99 -13.94 -2.59
C LEU A 8 -3.92 -12.84 -2.53
N LEU A 9 -2.74 -13.09 -3.12
CA LEU A 9 -1.67 -12.10 -3.32
C LEU A 9 -1.80 -11.34 -4.65
N SER A 10 -2.76 -11.69 -5.50
CA SER A 10 -3.01 -10.98 -6.77
C SER A 10 -3.65 -9.58 -6.68
N PRO A 11 -4.28 -9.10 -5.57
CA PRO A 11 -4.74 -7.71 -5.52
C PRO A 11 -3.59 -6.71 -5.34
N LEU A 12 -2.40 -7.13 -4.91
CA LEU A 12 -1.22 -6.25 -4.77
C LEU A 12 -0.75 -5.67 -6.11
N LYS A 13 -0.85 -6.45 -7.20
CA LYS A 13 -0.60 -5.94 -8.55
C LYS A 13 -1.63 -4.88 -8.99
N GLY A 14 -2.83 -4.90 -8.40
CA GLY A 14 -3.85 -3.88 -8.65
C GLY A 14 -3.55 -2.55 -7.98
N VAL A 15 -2.89 -2.54 -6.82
CA VAL A 15 -2.56 -1.31 -6.07
C VAL A 15 -1.35 -0.60 -6.66
N ILE A 16 -0.31 -1.35 -7.07
CA ILE A 16 0.88 -0.80 -7.73
C ILE A 16 0.53 -0.18 -9.10
N TRP A 17 -0.36 -0.83 -9.87
CA TRP A 17 -0.86 -0.28 -11.14
C TRP A 17 -1.71 1.00 -10.98
N ILE A 18 -2.44 1.14 -9.85
CA ILE A 18 -3.14 2.40 -9.53
C ILE A 18 -2.14 3.48 -9.09
N GLY A 19 -1.05 3.12 -8.39
CA GLY A 19 0.01 4.04 -7.95
C GLY A 19 0.78 4.68 -9.12
N GLU A 20 1.15 3.90 -10.14
CA GLU A 20 1.82 4.42 -11.34
C GLU A 20 0.95 5.42 -12.13
N LYS A 21 -0.39 5.22 -12.13
CA LYS A 21 -1.37 6.16 -12.70
C LYS A 21 -1.58 7.41 -11.83
N LEU A 22 -1.24 7.37 -10.54
CA LEU A 22 -1.46 8.46 -9.60
C LEU A 22 -0.25 9.40 -9.48
N ASN A 23 0.94 8.94 -9.85
CA ASN A 23 2.17 9.76 -9.87
C ASN A 23 2.08 11.01 -10.75
N GLU A 24 1.18 11.08 -11.74
CA GLU A 24 0.92 12.32 -12.49
C GLU A 24 0.07 13.36 -11.73
N ILE A 25 -0.54 13.02 -10.58
CA ILE A 25 -1.45 13.90 -9.82
C ILE A 25 -0.89 14.27 -8.44
N VAL A 26 0.15 13.58 -7.95
CA VAL A 26 0.75 13.79 -6.62
C VAL A 26 1.45 15.15 -6.47
N GLU A 27 1.59 15.94 -7.54
CA GLU A 27 2.16 17.29 -7.47
C GLU A 27 1.38 18.30 -6.61
N LYS A 28 0.18 18.01 -6.08
CA LYS A 28 -0.63 19.08 -5.44
C LYS A 28 -1.31 18.87 -4.09
N GLU A 29 -1.26 17.73 -3.42
CA GLU A 29 -1.93 17.64 -2.12
C GLU A 29 -1.15 16.85 -1.06
N VAL A 30 -0.56 17.58 -0.11
CA VAL A 30 -0.03 17.07 1.15
C VAL A 30 -1.19 16.66 2.06
N SER A 31 -1.94 15.65 1.66
CA SER A 31 -3.00 15.02 2.46
C SER A 31 -2.38 13.89 3.30
N ASP A 32 -2.88 13.68 4.52
CA ASP A 32 -2.44 12.58 5.39
C ASP A 32 -2.56 11.21 4.71
N GLU A 33 -3.55 11.04 3.83
CA GLU A 33 -3.71 9.86 2.97
C GLU A 33 -2.58 9.73 1.93
N GLY A 34 -2.14 10.84 1.34
CA GLY A 34 -1.05 10.85 0.36
C GLY A 34 0.26 10.36 0.97
N ARG A 35 0.56 10.82 2.20
CA ARG A 35 1.76 10.40 2.95
C ARG A 35 1.73 8.92 3.31
N ILE A 36 0.56 8.34 3.56
CA ILE A 36 0.44 6.90 3.83
C ILE A 36 0.62 6.08 2.55
N LYS A 37 0.08 6.55 1.42
CA LYS A 37 0.29 5.90 0.11
C LYS A 37 1.76 5.92 -0.29
N GLU A 38 2.47 7.02 -0.06
CA GLU A 38 3.91 7.11 -0.27
C GLU A 38 4.68 6.06 0.53
N LYS A 39 4.36 5.92 1.82
CA LYS A 39 4.96 4.89 2.70
C LYS A 39 4.65 3.46 2.27
N LEU A 40 3.45 3.20 1.74
CA LEU A 40 3.12 1.90 1.18
C LEU A 40 3.96 1.58 -0.05
N MET A 41 4.26 2.57 -0.90
CA MET A 41 5.16 2.39 -2.04
C MET A 41 6.60 2.15 -1.59
N GLU A 42 7.09 2.89 -0.59
CA GLU A 42 8.42 2.66 -0.01
C GLU A 42 8.55 1.25 0.58
N LEU A 43 7.55 0.82 1.37
CA LEU A 43 7.51 -0.52 1.95
C LEU A 43 7.53 -1.63 0.89
N GLN A 44 6.83 -1.42 -0.23
CA GLN A 44 6.84 -2.34 -1.38
C GLN A 44 8.24 -2.45 -2.00
N LEU A 45 8.92 -1.32 -2.19
CA LEU A 45 10.28 -1.30 -2.73
C LEU A 45 11.27 -2.01 -1.79
N ASP A 46 11.18 -1.77 -0.49
CA ASP A 46 12.04 -2.42 0.50
C ASP A 46 11.87 -3.95 0.48
N PHE A 47 10.63 -4.43 0.32
CA PHE A 47 10.36 -5.86 0.16
C PHE A 47 10.89 -6.41 -1.17
N GLU A 48 10.69 -5.70 -2.28
CA GLU A 48 11.21 -6.09 -3.60
C GLU A 48 12.75 -6.10 -3.66
N LEU A 49 13.41 -5.29 -2.84
CA LEU A 49 14.87 -5.24 -2.69
C LEU A 49 15.40 -6.23 -1.65
N ASP A 50 14.57 -7.14 -1.14
CA ASP A 50 14.88 -8.11 -0.09
C ASP A 50 15.44 -7.46 1.20
N GLN A 51 15.13 -6.18 1.45
CA GLN A 51 15.59 -5.45 2.64
C GLN A 51 14.77 -5.79 3.88
N ILE A 52 13.52 -6.25 3.68
CA ILE A 52 12.61 -6.71 4.72
C ILE A 52 12.03 -8.08 4.38
N SER A 53 11.67 -8.85 5.40
CA SER A 53 11.00 -10.13 5.20
C SER A 53 9.53 -9.95 4.84
N GLU A 54 8.92 -10.97 4.24
CA GLU A 54 7.48 -11.00 3.95
C GLU A 54 6.62 -10.82 5.20
N GLU A 55 7.02 -11.41 6.33
CA GLU A 55 6.32 -11.25 7.61
C GLU A 55 6.33 -9.79 8.06
N GLU A 56 7.48 -9.12 7.93
CA GLU A 56 7.64 -7.72 8.31
C GLU A 56 6.89 -6.78 7.35
N TYR A 57 6.92 -7.06 6.05
CA TYR A 57 6.13 -6.38 5.04
C TYR A 57 4.64 -6.44 5.39
N ASN A 58 4.09 -7.65 5.58
CA ASN A 58 2.67 -7.85 5.86
C ASN A 58 2.24 -7.15 7.16
N ARG A 59 3.09 -7.15 8.18
CA ARG A 59 2.85 -6.48 9.45
C ARG A 59 2.74 -4.96 9.27
N GLN A 60 3.70 -4.36 8.58
CA GLN A 60 3.75 -2.92 8.35
C GLN A 60 2.67 -2.45 7.37
N GLU A 61 2.40 -3.22 6.32
CA GLU A 61 1.37 -2.93 5.32
C GLU A 61 -0.01 -2.84 5.99
N LYS A 62 -0.36 -3.83 6.81
CA LYS A 62 -1.62 -3.86 7.55
C LYS A 62 -1.78 -2.65 8.48
N GLU A 63 -0.70 -2.20 9.10
CA GLU A 63 -0.72 -1.02 9.97
C GLU A 63 -0.98 0.26 9.17
N LEU A 64 -0.28 0.44 8.03
CA LEU A 64 -0.46 1.58 7.15
C LEU A 64 -1.87 1.63 6.55
N LEU A 65 -2.41 0.48 6.11
CA LEU A 65 -3.78 0.38 5.61
C LEU A 65 -4.82 0.67 6.69
N SER A 66 -4.61 0.20 7.92
CA SER A 66 -5.51 0.50 9.05
C SER A 66 -5.56 2.01 9.36
N ARG A 67 -4.43 2.70 9.25
CA ARG A 67 -4.35 4.16 9.42
C ARG A 67 -5.06 4.90 8.28
N LEU A 68 -4.90 4.42 7.04
CA LEU A 68 -5.59 4.97 5.88
C LEU A 68 -7.10 4.88 6.05
N ASP A 69 -7.61 3.74 6.51
CA ASP A 69 -9.03 3.54 6.79
C ASP A 69 -9.56 4.46 7.89
N ALA A 70 -8.77 4.70 8.95
CA ALA A 70 -9.14 5.64 10.01
C ALA A 70 -9.30 7.07 9.47
N ILE A 71 -8.33 7.56 8.69
CA ILE A 71 -8.37 8.90 8.08
C ILE A 71 -9.55 9.04 7.12
N ARG A 72 -9.86 8.00 6.34
CA ARG A 72 -11.01 8.01 5.44
C ARG A 72 -12.32 8.11 6.21
N LYS A 73 -12.47 7.32 7.28
CA LYS A 73 -13.66 7.38 8.15
C LYS A 73 -13.83 8.75 8.79
N GLU A 74 -12.76 9.39 9.23
CA GLU A 74 -12.82 10.76 9.80
C GLU A 74 -13.28 11.81 8.78
N LYS A 75 -12.94 11.64 7.50
CA LYS A 75 -13.38 12.56 6.43
C LYS A 75 -14.83 12.34 5.98
N GLU A 76 -15.41 11.17 6.27
CA GLU A 76 -16.78 10.81 5.91
C GLU A 76 -17.82 11.21 6.97
N VAL A 77 -17.40 11.73 8.14
CA VAL A 77 -18.25 12.13 9.27
C VAL A 77 -18.43 13.65 9.29
#